data_AF-A0A8J5C973-F1
#
_entry.id   AF-A0A8J5C973-F1
#
_cell.length_a   1.000
_cell.length_b   1.000
_cell.length_c   1.000
_cell.angle_alpha   90.00
_cell.angle_beta   90.00
_cell.angle_gamma   90.00
#
_symmetry.space_group_name_H-M   'P 1'
#
loop_
_entity.id
_entity.type
_entity.pdbx_description
1 polymer ?
#
loop_
_entity_poly.entity_id
_entity_poly.type
_entity_poly.pdbx_seq_one_letter_code
_entity_poly.pdbx_strand_id
1 'polypeptide(L)'
;MAMYALGLSVLQDEISYEKTQVKQVAYADDLSGAGKISDLKKWWALVKENGPTKGYTPNATKSILIVKPEHYENGVRLFRNSGVIVTKDGQRHLGAVIGTDEFKAKCVGEKVSEWVKEVGVLSGMAKTEPHAAYSAFTHGLQHRWSFVKRTIPGISLLLRPLEESIRKTFLPALLKSKIIIGDSVRELLTFSPRLGGMGITSPEKLADEENRNSINLTNSLTEKIIAQDANGETDQNVILELKKTISRNRQSAQVESLERLKSVMLDDTVSKISTAQETGASSWLTCLPIREKGFSLNKQEFVDAVALRYGWPVEGLPKTCVCGDPNNVDHTMTCEKGDSCASDTMR
;
A
#
# COMPACT_ATOMS: atom_id res chain seq x y z
N MET A 1 -2.53 12.24 28.00
CA MET A 1 -2.71 12.82 26.65
C MET A 1 -3.65 14.03 26.65
N ALA A 2 -4.83 14.00 27.28
CA ALA A 2 -5.76 15.14 27.29
C ALA A 2 -5.14 16.45 27.84
N MET A 3 -4.44 16.38 28.98
CA MET A 3 -3.74 17.54 29.56
C MET A 3 -2.65 18.12 28.65
N TYR A 4 -2.00 17.26 27.86
CA TYR A 4 -0.96 17.68 26.92
C TYR A 4 -1.57 18.38 25.71
N ALA A 5 -2.71 17.88 25.21
CA ALA A 5 -3.45 18.52 24.14
C ALA A 5 -3.96 19.92 24.56
N LEU A 6 -4.47 20.07 25.79
CA LEU A 6 -4.89 21.36 26.35
C LEU A 6 -3.71 22.33 26.52
N GLY A 7 -2.58 21.83 27.02
CA GLY A 7 -1.36 22.65 27.14
C GLY A 7 -0.85 23.12 25.77
N LEU A 8 -0.87 22.23 24.77
CA LEU A 8 -0.41 22.53 23.43
C LEU A 8 -1.35 23.48 22.68
N SER A 9 -2.67 23.37 22.85
CA SER A 9 -3.62 24.31 22.25
C SER A 9 -3.41 25.73 22.79
N VAL A 10 -3.24 25.87 24.11
CA VAL A 10 -2.93 27.17 24.73
C VAL A 10 -1.57 27.69 24.26
N LEU A 11 -0.57 26.81 24.12
CA LEU A 11 0.72 27.20 23.54
C LEU A 11 0.55 27.72 22.12
N GLN A 12 -0.22 27.03 21.27
CA GLN A 12 -0.47 27.41 19.88
C GLN A 12 -1.07 28.80 19.74
N ASP A 13 -1.96 29.22 20.64
CA ASP A 13 -2.50 30.59 20.70
C ASP A 13 -1.43 31.62 21.08
N GLU A 14 -0.46 31.24 21.91
CA GLU A 14 0.65 32.11 22.30
C GLU A 14 1.68 32.29 21.17
N ILE A 15 1.83 31.29 20.31
CA ILE A 15 2.74 31.29 19.14
C ILE A 15 1.99 31.46 17.81
N SER A 16 0.80 32.06 17.85
CA SER A 16 -0.12 32.16 16.72
C SER A 16 0.48 32.83 15.48
N TYR A 17 -0.20 32.65 14.34
CA TYR A 17 0.19 33.28 13.08
C TYR A 17 0.21 34.81 13.18
N GLU A 18 -0.74 35.45 13.91
CA GLU A 18 -0.73 36.91 14.04
C GLU A 18 0.55 37.42 14.72
N LYS A 19 1.05 36.66 15.71
CA LYS A 19 2.23 37.03 16.51
C LYS A 19 3.55 36.71 15.81
N THR A 20 3.59 35.64 15.03
CA THR A 20 4.85 35.09 14.52
C THR A 20 4.98 35.12 13.01
N GLN A 21 3.89 35.27 12.26
CA GLN A 21 3.83 35.07 10.80
C GLN A 21 4.28 33.65 10.36
N VAL A 22 4.27 32.69 11.30
CA VAL A 22 4.58 31.28 11.06
C VAL A 22 3.28 30.50 11.07
N LYS A 23 3.04 29.74 9.99
CA LYS A 23 1.94 28.78 9.95
C LYS A 23 2.38 27.54 10.70
N GLN A 24 1.53 27.03 11.58
CA GLN A 24 1.88 25.90 12.42
C GLN A 24 0.85 24.78 12.35
N VAL A 25 1.31 23.59 12.69
CA VAL A 25 0.50 22.38 12.82
C VAL A 25 1.09 21.51 13.92
N ALA A 26 0.24 20.83 14.68
CA ALA A 26 0.65 19.86 15.67
C ALA A 26 -0.02 18.51 15.41
N TYR A 27 0.74 17.43 15.56
CA TYR A 27 0.20 16.08 15.62
C TYR A 27 0.71 15.42 16.91
N ALA A 28 -0.17 15.29 17.91
CA ALA A 28 0.22 14.95 19.27
C ALA A 28 1.32 15.91 19.80
N ASP A 29 2.54 15.44 20.05
CA ASP A 29 3.68 16.23 20.49
C ASP A 29 4.57 16.78 19.38
N ASP A 30 4.39 16.31 18.15
CA ASP A 30 5.10 16.80 16.98
C ASP A 30 4.52 18.15 16.53
N LEU A 31 5.11 19.23 17.04
CA LEU A 31 4.83 20.60 16.63
C LEU A 31 5.72 21.00 15.45
N SER A 32 5.12 21.56 14.41
CA SER A 32 5.82 22.01 13.20
C SER A 32 5.39 23.41 12.80
N GLY A 33 6.34 24.20 12.30
CA GLY A 33 6.13 25.56 11.83
C GLY A 33 6.74 25.78 10.44
N ALA A 34 6.06 26.55 9.60
CA ALA A 34 6.49 26.92 8.25
C ALA A 34 6.36 28.43 8.04
N GLY A 35 7.44 29.07 7.58
CA GLY A 35 7.51 30.52 7.38
C GLY A 35 8.92 30.97 6.96
N LYS A 36 9.17 32.28 7.00
CA LYS A 36 10.52 32.82 6.77
C LYS A 36 11.46 32.42 7.91
N ILE A 37 12.75 32.26 7.63
CA ILE A 37 13.73 31.81 8.63
C ILE A 37 13.80 32.75 9.85
N SER A 38 13.70 34.06 9.63
CA SER A 38 13.66 35.07 10.71
C SER A 38 12.46 34.88 11.63
N ASP A 39 11.31 34.54 11.05
CA ASP A 39 10.04 34.39 11.75
C ASP A 39 9.99 33.06 12.48
N LEU A 40 10.51 31.99 11.87
CA LEU A 40 10.74 30.69 12.52
C LEU A 40 11.69 30.80 13.73
N LYS A 41 12.68 31.68 13.68
CA LYS A 41 13.59 31.90 14.81
C LYS A 41 12.86 32.56 15.99
N LYS A 42 12.00 33.54 15.72
CA LYS A 42 11.15 34.17 16.74
C LYS A 42 10.15 33.16 17.31
N TRP A 43 9.48 32.41 16.43
CA TRP A 43 8.56 31.35 16.81
C TRP A 43 9.22 30.30 17.72
N TRP A 44 10.42 29.81 17.35
CA TRP A 44 11.18 28.87 18.18
C TRP A 44 11.53 29.43 19.56
N ALA A 45 11.87 30.71 19.65
CA ALA A 45 12.16 31.36 20.93
C ALA A 45 10.92 31.36 21.85
N LEU A 46 9.75 31.71 21.30
CA LEU A 46 8.49 31.68 22.05
C LEU A 46 8.09 30.26 22.46
N VAL A 47 8.27 29.26 21.60
CA VAL A 47 8.02 27.85 21.94
C VAL A 47 8.91 27.44 23.13
N LYS A 48 10.18 27.85 23.15
CA LYS A 48 11.12 27.52 24.22
C LYS A 48 10.82 28.25 25.54
N GLU A 49 10.38 29.51 25.46
CA GLU A 49 10.06 30.34 26.61
C GLU A 49 8.74 29.91 27.26
N ASN A 50 7.68 29.77 26.44
CA ASN A 50 6.34 29.55 26.94
C ASN A 50 5.99 28.07 27.11
N GLY A 51 6.56 27.20 26.28
CA GLY A 51 6.26 25.77 26.27
C GLY A 51 6.35 25.10 27.64
N PRO A 52 7.44 25.26 28.41
CA PRO A 52 7.62 24.57 29.69
C PRO A 52 6.50 24.86 30.69
N THR A 53 5.97 26.09 30.71
CA THR A 53 4.87 26.48 31.60
C THR A 53 3.55 25.77 31.26
N LYS A 54 3.41 25.28 30.02
CA LYS A 54 2.25 24.51 29.52
C LYS A 54 2.50 23.01 29.46
N GLY A 55 3.63 22.54 30.01
CA GLY A 55 4.01 21.12 29.99
C GLY A 55 4.62 20.65 28.67
N TYR A 56 5.00 21.56 27.76
CA TYR A 56 5.67 21.25 26.49
C TYR A 56 7.14 21.68 26.54
N THR A 57 8.08 20.72 26.65
CA THR A 57 9.52 21.06 26.66
C THR A 57 10.16 20.70 25.32
N PRO A 58 10.44 21.67 24.43
CA PRO A 58 11.01 21.38 23.12
C PRO A 58 12.45 20.87 23.25
N ASN A 59 12.76 19.75 22.57
CA ASN A 59 14.10 19.21 22.52
C ASN A 59 14.87 19.71 21.29
N ALA A 60 15.69 20.75 21.49
CA ALA A 60 16.49 21.36 20.42
C ALA A 60 17.31 20.36 19.59
N THR A 61 17.90 19.35 20.22
CA THR A 61 18.76 18.35 19.54
C THR A 61 17.99 17.40 18.63
N LYS A 62 16.67 17.28 18.84
CA LYS A 62 15.75 16.53 17.97
C LYS A 62 14.99 17.43 17.00
N SER A 63 14.98 18.74 17.23
CA SER A 63 14.33 19.72 16.37
C SER A 63 15.19 19.97 15.13
N ILE A 64 14.52 19.97 13.97
CA ILE A 64 15.18 20.06 12.68
C ILE A 64 14.57 21.21 11.88
N LEU A 65 15.42 22.10 11.41
CA LEU A 65 15.07 23.17 10.49
C LEU A 65 15.42 22.73 9.06
N ILE A 66 14.40 22.53 8.24
CA ILE A 66 14.56 22.25 6.80
C ILE A 66 14.54 23.58 6.06
N VAL A 67 15.59 23.86 5.28
CA VAL A 67 15.72 25.09 4.50
C VAL A 67 15.98 24.78 3.04
N LYS A 68 15.54 25.68 2.16
CA LYS A 68 15.92 25.60 0.74
C LYS A 68 17.43 25.79 0.59
N PRO A 69 18.10 25.16 -0.40
CA PRO A 69 19.55 25.23 -0.58
C PRO A 69 20.11 26.66 -0.59
N GLU A 70 19.43 27.59 -1.25
CA GLU A 70 19.80 29.02 -1.36
C GLU A 70 19.74 29.79 -0.03
N HIS A 71 19.10 29.23 0.99
CA HIS A 71 18.95 29.84 2.30
C HIS A 71 19.67 29.08 3.40
N TYR A 72 20.45 28.05 3.05
CA TYR A 72 21.15 27.20 4.00
C TYR A 72 22.08 28.00 4.92
N GLU A 73 22.96 28.81 4.35
CA GLU A 73 23.90 29.63 5.12
C GLU A 73 23.19 30.60 6.07
N ASN A 74 22.09 31.22 5.62
CA ASN A 74 21.29 32.11 6.44
C ASN A 74 20.60 31.34 7.59
N GLY A 75 20.11 30.13 7.33
CA GLY A 75 19.56 29.22 8.34
C GLY A 75 20.59 28.86 9.41
N VAL A 76 21.78 28.41 9.00
CA VAL A 76 22.89 28.08 9.92
C VAL A 76 23.29 29.30 10.76
N ARG A 77 23.36 30.49 10.14
CA ARG A 77 23.70 31.73 10.84
C ARG A 77 22.67 32.12 11.90
N LEU A 78 21.37 32.13 11.54
CA LEU A 78 20.29 32.56 12.44
C LEU A 78 20.00 31.54 13.56
N PHE A 79 20.16 30.25 13.28
CA PHE A 79 19.96 29.18 14.26
C PHE A 79 21.26 28.76 14.97
N ARG A 80 22.36 29.50 14.78
CA ARG A 80 23.59 29.32 15.56
C ARG A 80 23.27 29.37 17.05
N ASN A 81 23.89 28.46 17.82
CA ASN A 81 23.72 28.30 19.27
C ASN A 81 22.30 27.93 19.74
N SER A 82 21.37 27.59 18.83
CA SER A 82 20.03 27.15 19.23
C SER A 82 19.93 25.68 19.60
N GLY A 83 20.92 24.86 19.19
CA GLY A 83 20.89 23.40 19.30
C GLY A 83 20.08 22.70 18.21
N VAL A 84 19.35 23.45 17.38
CA VAL A 84 18.54 22.94 16.26
C VAL A 84 19.43 22.51 15.10
N ILE A 85 19.14 21.34 14.53
CA ILE A 85 19.85 20.81 13.37
C ILE A 85 19.31 21.47 12.11
N VAL A 86 20.17 22.06 11.28
CA VAL A 86 19.78 22.69 10.00
C VAL A 86 20.14 21.75 8.86
N THR A 87 19.19 21.46 7.96
CA THR A 87 19.39 20.61 6.79
C THR A 87 18.80 21.24 5.54
N LYS A 88 19.47 21.04 4.40
CA LYS A 88 18.98 21.43 3.06
C LYS A 88 18.48 20.25 2.23
N ASP A 89 18.83 19.02 2.63
CA ASP A 89 18.53 17.81 1.87
C ASP A 89 17.11 17.31 2.16
N GLY A 90 16.68 17.41 3.42
CA GLY A 90 15.35 16.96 3.84
C GLY A 90 15.35 16.28 5.19
N GLN A 91 14.15 15.88 5.62
CA GLN A 91 13.92 15.13 6.83
C GLN A 91 12.62 14.31 6.74
N ARG A 92 12.58 13.20 7.49
CA ARG A 92 11.34 12.44 7.70
C ARG A 92 10.41 13.19 8.65
N HIS A 93 9.15 13.37 8.25
CA HIS A 93 8.13 14.05 9.05
C HIS A 93 6.86 13.21 9.07
N LEU A 94 6.40 12.82 10.27
CA LEU A 94 5.23 11.96 10.50
C LEU A 94 5.21 10.66 9.65
N GLY A 95 6.40 10.09 9.39
CA GLY A 95 6.56 8.88 8.58
C GLY A 95 6.66 9.10 7.06
N ALA A 96 6.35 10.32 6.58
CA ALA A 96 6.55 10.79 5.22
C ALA A 96 7.91 11.52 5.08
N VAL A 97 8.20 12.06 3.90
CA VAL A 97 9.49 12.72 3.60
C VAL A 97 9.26 14.11 3.04
N ILE A 98 9.97 15.10 3.60
CA ILE A 98 10.03 16.48 3.10
C ILE A 98 11.48 16.77 2.74
N GLY A 99 11.75 17.27 1.53
CA GLY A 99 13.11 17.57 1.09
C GLY A 99 13.29 17.46 -0.41
N THR A 100 14.54 17.29 -0.83
CA THR A 100 14.91 17.11 -2.24
C THR A 100 14.48 15.73 -2.76
N ASP A 101 14.45 15.59 -4.09
CA ASP A 101 14.10 14.33 -4.74
C ASP A 101 15.12 13.24 -4.45
N GLU A 102 16.40 13.58 -4.27
CA GLU A 102 17.45 12.63 -3.89
C GLU A 102 17.21 12.08 -2.47
N PHE A 103 16.88 12.96 -1.51
CA PHE A 103 16.59 12.55 -0.14
C PHE A 103 15.33 11.68 -0.06
N LYS A 104 14.31 12.04 -0.85
CA LYS A 104 13.08 11.25 -1.03
C LYS A 104 13.40 9.87 -1.59
N ALA A 105 14.18 9.80 -2.68
CA ALA A 105 14.58 8.55 -3.31
C ALA A 105 15.36 7.65 -2.35
N LYS A 106 16.28 8.22 -1.57
CA LYS A 106 17.02 7.48 -0.53
C LYS A 106 16.09 6.89 0.53
N CYS A 107 15.23 7.72 1.13
CA CYS A 107 14.33 7.29 2.21
C CYS A 107 13.32 6.24 1.75
N VAL A 108 12.74 6.42 0.56
CA VAL A 108 11.79 5.46 -0.02
C VAL A 108 12.54 4.19 -0.45
N GLY A 109 13.73 4.31 -1.02
CA GLY A 109 14.57 3.17 -1.43
C GLY A 109 14.94 2.26 -0.25
N GLU A 110 15.25 2.84 0.92
CA GLU A 110 15.47 2.07 2.16
C GLU A 110 14.23 1.26 2.56
N LYS A 111 13.04 1.87 2.56
CA LYS A 111 11.77 1.18 2.86
C LYS A 111 11.44 0.10 1.83
N VAL A 112 11.63 0.40 0.55
CA VAL A 112 11.41 -0.56 -0.54
C VAL A 112 12.36 -1.76 -0.41
N SER A 113 13.62 -1.52 -0.04
CA SER A 113 14.59 -2.59 0.19
C SER A 113 14.18 -3.50 1.35
N GLU A 114 13.60 -2.94 2.42
CA GLU A 114 13.01 -3.71 3.52
C GLU A 114 11.82 -4.54 3.03
N TRP A 115 10.86 -3.93 2.32
CA TRP A 115 9.69 -4.64 1.81
C TRP A 115 10.04 -5.73 0.79
N VAL A 116 11.06 -5.53 -0.05
CA VAL A 116 11.57 -6.56 -0.96
C VAL A 116 12.07 -7.78 -0.19
N LYS A 117 12.76 -7.57 0.95
CA LYS A 117 13.18 -8.67 1.83
C LYS A 117 11.98 -9.38 2.45
N GLU A 118 10.98 -8.64 2.92
CA GLU A 118 9.74 -9.20 3.47
C GLU A 118 8.98 -10.05 2.45
N VAL A 119 8.86 -9.56 1.21
CA VAL A 119 8.30 -10.32 0.09
C VAL A 119 9.13 -11.58 -0.16
N GLY A 120 10.46 -11.50 -0.07
CA GLY A 120 11.36 -12.65 -0.18
C GLY A 120 11.11 -13.72 0.89
N VAL A 121 10.97 -13.32 2.16
CA VAL A 121 10.63 -14.22 3.27
C VAL A 121 9.29 -14.90 3.02
N LEU A 122 8.28 -14.13 2.63
CA LEU A 122 6.95 -14.65 2.34
C LEU A 122 6.95 -15.58 1.11
N SER A 123 7.79 -15.30 0.11
CA SER A 123 8.01 -16.18 -1.03
C SER A 123 8.62 -17.51 -0.61
N GLY A 124 9.48 -17.52 0.42
CA GLY A 124 10.00 -18.74 1.02
C GLY A 124 8.88 -19.61 1.62
N MET A 125 7.99 -18.98 2.39
CA MET A 125 6.81 -19.65 2.98
C MET A 125 5.84 -20.17 1.92
N ALA A 126 5.65 -19.43 0.83
CA ALA A 126 4.75 -19.81 -0.26
C ALA A 126 5.12 -21.16 -0.90
N LYS A 127 6.39 -21.58 -0.83
CA LYS A 127 6.84 -22.87 -1.37
C LYS A 127 6.27 -24.07 -0.62
N THR A 128 5.95 -23.93 0.66
CA THR A 128 5.41 -24.99 1.52
C THR A 128 3.95 -24.77 1.86
N GLU A 129 3.58 -23.53 2.19
CA GLU A 129 2.25 -23.13 2.67
C GLU A 129 1.70 -21.97 1.80
N PRO A 130 1.38 -22.21 0.51
CA PRO A 130 1.01 -21.15 -0.43
C PRO A 130 -0.27 -20.41 -0.03
N HIS A 131 -1.30 -21.11 0.48
CA HIS A 131 -2.54 -20.47 0.90
C HIS A 131 -2.31 -19.49 2.07
N ALA A 132 -1.54 -19.90 3.08
CA ALA A 132 -1.18 -19.03 4.21
C ALA A 132 -0.34 -17.83 3.74
N ALA A 133 0.63 -18.05 2.86
CA ALA A 133 1.47 -16.98 2.32
C ALA A 133 0.66 -15.97 1.49
N TYR A 134 -0.26 -16.45 0.66
CA TYR A 134 -1.18 -15.61 -0.09
C TYR A 134 -2.09 -14.79 0.84
N SER A 135 -2.68 -15.41 1.86
CA SER A 135 -3.52 -14.69 2.83
C SER A 135 -2.74 -13.63 3.60
N ALA A 136 -1.52 -13.94 4.05
CA ALA A 136 -0.64 -12.97 4.70
C ALA A 136 -0.24 -11.81 3.76
N PHE A 137 -0.05 -12.10 2.46
CA PHE A 137 0.21 -11.06 1.47
C PHE A 137 -0.98 -10.12 1.31
N THR A 138 -2.17 -10.68 1.06
CA THR A 138 -3.37 -9.92 0.68
C THR A 138 -4.00 -9.19 1.86
N HIS A 139 -4.02 -9.79 3.05
CA HIS A 139 -4.60 -9.19 4.25
C HIS A 139 -3.61 -8.39 5.11
N GLY A 140 -2.30 -8.56 4.89
CA GLY A 140 -1.27 -7.94 5.72
C GLY A 140 -0.28 -7.11 4.91
N LEU A 141 0.63 -7.78 4.22
CA LEU A 141 1.85 -7.17 3.68
C LEU A 141 1.56 -6.01 2.73
N GLN A 142 0.65 -6.19 1.76
CA GLN A 142 0.38 -5.14 0.77
C GLN A 142 -0.21 -3.84 1.38
N HIS A 143 -0.89 -3.95 2.52
CA HIS A 143 -1.50 -2.79 3.18
C HIS A 143 -0.47 -1.89 3.88
N ARG A 144 0.69 -2.42 4.27
CA ARG A 144 1.78 -1.65 4.89
C ARG A 144 2.31 -0.54 3.99
N TRP A 145 2.23 -0.73 2.67
CA TRP A 145 2.72 0.22 1.68
C TRP A 145 1.75 1.40 1.43
N SER A 146 0.50 1.27 1.89
CA SER A 146 -0.56 2.26 1.63
C SER A 146 -0.21 3.64 2.15
N PHE A 147 0.38 3.71 3.35
CA PHE A 147 0.78 4.98 3.94
C PHE A 147 1.75 5.75 3.04
N VAL A 148 2.79 5.08 2.55
CA VAL A 148 3.82 5.71 1.70
C VAL A 148 3.25 6.12 0.35
N LYS A 149 2.42 5.27 -0.28
CA LYS A 149 1.71 5.61 -1.53
C LYS A 149 0.80 6.82 -1.38
N ARG A 150 0.15 6.99 -0.23
CA ARG A 150 -0.77 8.11 0.01
C ARG A 150 -0.07 9.42 0.32
N THR A 151 1.07 9.35 1.01
CA THR A 151 1.72 10.54 1.60
C THR A 151 2.87 11.11 0.80
N ILE A 152 3.50 10.32 -0.09
CA ILE A 152 4.68 10.76 -0.85
C ILE A 152 4.37 10.75 -2.35
N PRO A 153 4.33 11.92 -3.01
CA PRO A 153 4.02 12.02 -4.44
C PRO A 153 5.20 11.58 -5.31
N GLY A 154 4.90 11.06 -6.51
CA GLY A 154 5.89 10.78 -7.56
C GLY A 154 6.84 9.62 -7.24
N ILE A 155 6.41 8.66 -6.43
CA ILE A 155 7.24 7.51 -6.01
C ILE A 155 7.03 6.25 -6.86
N SER A 156 6.17 6.29 -7.88
CA SER A 156 5.82 5.13 -8.71
C SER A 156 7.06 4.35 -9.18
N LEU A 157 8.02 5.04 -9.80
CA LEU A 157 9.28 4.44 -10.28
C LEU A 157 10.13 3.83 -9.17
N LEU A 158 10.10 4.40 -7.96
CA LEU A 158 10.87 3.90 -6.81
C LEU A 158 10.28 2.61 -6.24
N LEU A 159 9.01 2.32 -6.52
CA LEU A 159 8.33 1.08 -6.10
C LEU A 159 8.52 -0.07 -7.11
N ARG A 160 9.13 0.18 -8.27
CA ARG A 160 9.39 -0.85 -9.28
C ARG A 160 10.16 -2.06 -8.73
N PRO A 161 11.23 -1.93 -7.92
CA PRO A 161 11.93 -3.09 -7.38
C PRO A 161 11.01 -3.99 -6.52
N LEU A 162 10.02 -3.41 -5.85
CA LEU A 162 9.03 -4.15 -5.09
C LEU A 162 8.06 -4.91 -6.01
N GLU A 163 7.55 -4.25 -7.06
CA GLU A 163 6.74 -4.92 -8.08
C GLU A 163 7.50 -6.06 -8.76
N GLU A 164 8.78 -5.85 -9.09
CA GLU A 164 9.63 -6.90 -9.65
C GLU A 164 9.82 -8.07 -8.70
N SER A 165 10.01 -7.82 -7.39
CA SER A 165 10.07 -8.88 -6.38
C SER A 165 8.76 -9.69 -6.34
N ILE A 166 7.61 -9.01 -6.32
CA ILE A 166 6.31 -9.69 -6.38
C ILE A 166 6.22 -10.57 -7.63
N ARG A 167 6.57 -10.01 -8.80
CA ARG A 167 6.43 -10.70 -10.10
C ARG A 167 7.43 -11.84 -10.30
N LYS A 168 8.68 -11.67 -9.88
CA LYS A 168 9.79 -12.60 -10.19
C LYS A 168 10.08 -13.59 -9.05
N THR A 169 9.67 -13.29 -7.82
CA THR A 169 9.91 -14.20 -6.67
C THR A 169 8.64 -14.70 -6.03
N PHE A 170 7.71 -13.82 -5.67
CA PHE A 170 6.52 -14.21 -4.90
C PHE A 170 5.51 -15.00 -5.74
N LEU A 171 5.09 -14.46 -6.89
CA LEU A 171 4.11 -15.14 -7.73
C LEU A 171 4.61 -16.52 -8.24
N PRO A 172 5.86 -16.68 -8.70
CA PRO A 172 6.37 -18.00 -9.10
C PRO A 172 6.47 -18.99 -7.93
N ALA A 173 6.77 -18.51 -6.72
CA ALA A 173 6.78 -19.36 -5.53
C ALA A 173 5.36 -19.77 -5.11
N LEU A 174 4.39 -18.87 -5.24
CA LEU A 174 2.99 -19.08 -4.88
C LEU A 174 2.26 -20.02 -5.84
N LEU A 175 2.48 -19.86 -7.16
CA LEU A 175 1.77 -20.58 -8.22
C LEU A 175 2.50 -21.83 -8.72
N LYS A 176 3.69 -22.11 -8.17
CA LYS A 176 4.71 -23.02 -8.72
C LYS A 176 5.23 -22.60 -10.11
N SER A 177 6.51 -22.89 -10.36
CA SER A 177 7.37 -22.23 -11.36
C SER A 177 7.10 -22.51 -12.85
N LYS A 178 6.07 -23.27 -13.22
CA LYS A 178 5.84 -23.65 -14.63
C LYS A 178 4.93 -22.70 -15.40
N ILE A 179 4.22 -21.81 -14.71
CA ILE A 179 3.35 -20.82 -15.36
C ILE A 179 4.20 -19.60 -15.71
N ILE A 180 4.30 -19.29 -17.01
CA ILE A 180 4.95 -18.06 -17.48
C ILE A 180 4.02 -16.88 -17.18
N ILE A 181 4.43 -16.02 -16.25
CA ILE A 181 3.66 -14.84 -15.88
C ILE A 181 3.97 -13.70 -16.86
N GLY A 182 3.29 -13.75 -18.01
CA GLY A 182 3.24 -12.66 -18.98
C GLY A 182 2.53 -11.43 -18.42
N ASP A 183 2.56 -10.31 -19.17
CA ASP A 183 1.96 -9.05 -18.73
C ASP A 183 0.45 -9.16 -18.53
N SER A 184 -0.26 -9.84 -19.44
CA SER A 184 -1.70 -10.06 -19.34
C SER A 184 -2.10 -10.86 -18.10
N VAL A 185 -1.35 -11.92 -17.78
CA VAL A 185 -1.58 -12.72 -16.56
C VAL A 185 -1.27 -11.89 -15.32
N ARG A 186 -0.16 -11.16 -15.30
CA ARG A 186 0.18 -10.29 -14.16
C ARG A 186 -0.91 -9.26 -13.90
N GLU A 187 -1.44 -8.65 -14.96
CA GLU A 187 -2.55 -7.70 -14.89
C GLU A 187 -3.82 -8.37 -14.35
N LEU A 188 -4.20 -9.55 -14.86
CA LEU A 188 -5.33 -10.32 -14.35
C LEU A 188 -5.26 -10.54 -12.83
N LEU A 189 -4.08 -10.92 -12.33
CA LEU A 189 -3.86 -11.19 -10.91
C LEU A 189 -4.00 -9.94 -10.02
N THR A 190 -3.89 -8.72 -10.58
CA THR A 190 -4.11 -7.48 -9.83
C THR A 190 -5.56 -7.21 -9.49
N PHE A 191 -6.50 -7.70 -10.31
CA PHE A 191 -7.92 -7.45 -10.09
C PHE A 191 -8.43 -8.12 -8.82
N SER A 192 -9.50 -7.56 -8.25
CA SER A 192 -10.12 -8.18 -7.08
C SER A 192 -10.59 -9.62 -7.38
N PRO A 193 -10.67 -10.50 -6.36
CA PRO A 193 -11.17 -11.86 -6.56
C PRO A 193 -12.57 -11.92 -7.17
N ARG A 194 -13.45 -10.96 -6.86
CA ARG A 194 -14.79 -10.83 -7.46
C ARG A 194 -14.75 -10.58 -8.97
N LEU A 195 -13.67 -10.02 -9.49
CA LEU A 195 -13.46 -9.77 -10.92
C LEU A 195 -12.61 -10.87 -11.57
N GLY A 196 -12.49 -12.04 -10.94
CA GLY A 196 -11.69 -13.16 -11.44
C GLY A 196 -10.19 -13.08 -11.11
N GLY A 197 -9.69 -11.97 -10.58
CA GLY A 197 -8.28 -11.83 -10.18
C GLY A 197 -7.94 -12.50 -8.84
N MET A 198 -6.80 -12.11 -8.25
CA MET A 198 -6.32 -12.56 -6.93
C MET A 198 -6.10 -11.42 -5.93
N GLY A 199 -6.34 -10.16 -6.33
CA GLY A 199 -6.13 -8.99 -5.48
C GLY A 199 -4.67 -8.73 -5.12
N ILE A 200 -3.73 -9.26 -5.90
CA ILE A 200 -2.28 -9.03 -5.73
C ILE A 200 -1.93 -7.75 -6.47
N THR A 201 -2.16 -6.63 -5.79
CA THR A 201 -2.07 -5.29 -6.39
C THR A 201 -0.65 -4.94 -6.84
N SER A 202 -0.54 -4.02 -7.81
CA SER A 202 0.76 -3.49 -8.22
C SER A 202 1.08 -2.19 -7.46
N PRO A 203 2.11 -2.15 -6.60
CA PRO A 203 2.45 -0.94 -5.84
C PRO A 203 2.90 0.21 -6.76
N GLU A 204 3.62 -0.08 -7.84
CA GLU A 204 4.06 0.92 -8.84
C GLU A 204 2.85 1.58 -9.51
N LYS A 205 1.96 0.79 -10.14
CA LYS A 205 0.81 1.33 -10.89
C LYS A 205 -0.20 2.10 -10.02
N LEU A 206 -0.35 1.72 -8.74
CA LEU A 206 -1.33 2.34 -7.83
C LEU A 206 -0.80 3.56 -7.09
N ALA A 207 0.49 3.85 -7.13
CA ALA A 207 1.10 4.87 -6.28
C ALA A 207 0.50 6.26 -6.51
N ASP A 208 0.48 6.70 -7.77
CA ASP A 208 0.05 8.06 -8.13
C ASP A 208 -1.45 8.24 -7.93
N GLU A 209 -2.24 7.20 -8.20
CA GLU A 209 -3.68 7.23 -7.98
C GLU A 209 -4.04 7.30 -6.49
N GLU A 210 -3.38 6.50 -5.64
CA GLU A 210 -3.59 6.54 -4.18
C GLU A 210 -3.18 7.90 -3.59
N ASN A 211 -2.07 8.49 -4.07
CA ASN A 211 -1.65 9.82 -3.64
C ASN A 211 -2.69 10.88 -4.03
N ARG A 212 -3.12 10.89 -5.30
CA ARG A 212 -4.15 11.82 -5.79
C ARG A 212 -5.45 11.70 -5.02
N ASN A 213 -5.91 10.47 -4.77
CA ASN A 213 -7.11 10.21 -3.98
C ASN A 213 -6.95 10.70 -2.53
N SER A 214 -5.76 10.54 -1.94
CA SER A 214 -5.46 11.05 -0.61
C SER A 214 -5.53 12.58 -0.57
N ILE A 215 -4.91 13.27 -1.54
CA ILE A 215 -4.94 14.73 -1.65
C ILE A 215 -6.38 15.24 -1.76
N ASN A 216 -7.17 14.65 -2.65
CA ASN A 216 -8.57 15.03 -2.83
C ASN A 216 -9.39 14.84 -1.55
N LEU A 217 -9.15 13.74 -0.83
CA LEU A 217 -9.85 13.44 0.41
C LEU A 217 -9.48 14.40 1.56
N THR A 218 -8.22 14.85 1.61
CA THR A 218 -7.71 15.74 2.67
C THR A 218 -7.74 17.21 2.30
N ASN A 219 -8.24 17.59 1.11
CA ASN A 219 -8.12 18.94 0.59
C ASN A 219 -8.76 19.99 1.53
N SER A 220 -10.00 19.76 1.94
CA SER A 220 -10.71 20.68 2.84
C SER A 220 -9.98 20.90 4.18
N LEU A 221 -9.43 19.84 4.77
CA LEU A 221 -8.63 19.94 5.99
C LEU A 221 -7.32 20.68 5.74
N THR A 222 -6.68 20.43 4.59
CA THR A 222 -5.42 21.07 4.20
C THR A 222 -5.60 22.58 4.04
N GLU A 223 -6.68 23.01 3.38
CA GLU A 223 -7.02 24.44 3.21
C GLU A 223 -7.20 25.13 4.57
N LYS A 224 -7.88 24.47 5.52
CA LYS A 224 -8.07 24.99 6.88
C LYS A 224 -6.76 25.08 7.66
N ILE A 225 -5.89 24.07 7.58
CA ILE A 225 -4.55 24.12 8.18
C ILE A 225 -3.75 25.28 7.57
N ILE A 226 -3.78 25.47 6.25
CA ILE A 226 -3.08 26.57 5.57
C ILE A 226 -3.64 27.94 5.97
N ALA A 227 -4.95 28.04 6.19
CA ALA A 227 -5.64 29.23 6.66
C ALA A 227 -5.45 29.49 8.17
N GLN A 228 -4.89 28.52 8.91
CA GLN A 228 -4.77 28.55 10.37
C GLN A 228 -6.13 28.71 11.06
N ASP A 229 -7.15 28.04 10.52
CA ASP A 229 -8.51 28.03 11.07
C ASP A 229 -8.53 27.26 12.41
N ALA A 230 -8.76 27.98 13.51
CA ALA A 230 -8.81 27.43 14.86
C ALA A 230 -10.00 26.50 15.11
N ASN A 231 -11.10 26.65 14.35
CA ASN A 231 -12.29 25.82 14.52
C ASN A 231 -12.12 24.46 13.85
N GLY A 232 -11.38 24.42 12.72
CA GLY A 232 -11.01 23.18 12.05
C GLY A 232 -12.17 22.30 11.57
N GLU A 233 -13.41 22.80 11.57
CA GLU A 233 -14.60 22.01 11.29
C GLU A 233 -14.61 21.55 9.82
N THR A 234 -14.68 20.24 9.60
CA THR A 234 -14.81 19.65 8.26
C THR A 234 -16.14 18.92 8.13
N ASP A 235 -16.84 19.10 7.02
CA ASP A 235 -18.07 18.37 6.74
C ASP A 235 -17.80 16.87 6.51
N GLN A 236 -18.15 16.06 7.52
CA GLN A 236 -17.97 14.62 7.48
C GLN A 236 -18.83 13.94 6.40
N ASN A 237 -19.98 14.51 6.03
CA ASN A 237 -20.84 13.97 4.98
C ASN A 237 -20.17 14.12 3.62
N VAL A 238 -19.57 15.28 3.35
CA VAL A 238 -18.79 15.50 2.11
C VAL A 238 -17.62 14.52 2.03
N ILE A 239 -16.89 14.32 3.13
CA ILE A 239 -15.79 13.33 3.18
C ILE A 239 -16.31 11.91 2.91
N LEU A 240 -17.46 11.54 3.48
CA LEU A 240 -18.07 10.23 3.28
C LEU A 240 -18.51 10.01 1.83
N GLU A 241 -19.13 11.01 1.20
CA GLU A 241 -19.54 10.94 -0.22
C GLU A 241 -18.33 10.88 -1.16
N LEU A 242 -17.24 11.61 -0.86
CA LEU A 242 -15.98 11.50 -1.58
C LEU A 242 -15.39 10.08 -1.47
N LYS A 243 -15.38 9.48 -0.27
CA LYS A 243 -14.92 8.08 -0.07
C LYS A 243 -15.74 7.10 -0.91
N LYS A 244 -17.08 7.24 -0.92
CA LYS A 244 -17.97 6.42 -1.76
C LYS A 244 -17.66 6.59 -3.24
N THR A 245 -17.45 7.83 -3.68
CA THR A 245 -17.13 8.16 -5.08
C THR A 245 -15.79 7.56 -5.51
N ILE A 246 -14.74 7.69 -4.69
CA ILE A 246 -13.43 7.06 -4.94
C ILE A 246 -13.57 5.54 -5.05
N SER A 247 -14.34 4.93 -4.14
CA SER A 247 -14.58 3.47 -4.17
C SER A 247 -15.32 3.03 -5.44
N ARG A 248 -16.36 3.77 -5.87
CA ARG A 248 -17.10 3.49 -7.10
C ARG A 248 -16.20 3.63 -8.33
N ASN A 249 -15.44 4.72 -8.42
CA ASN A 249 -14.54 4.98 -9.54
C ASN A 249 -13.49 3.86 -9.67
N ARG A 250 -12.91 3.41 -8.54
CA ARG A 250 -11.98 2.27 -8.53
C ARG A 250 -12.62 0.99 -9.05
N GLN A 251 -13.84 0.70 -8.62
CA GLN A 251 -14.57 -0.48 -9.08
C GLN A 251 -14.84 -0.41 -10.58
N SER A 252 -15.34 0.72 -11.07
CA SER A 252 -15.60 0.94 -12.50
C SER A 252 -14.32 0.83 -13.34
N ALA A 253 -13.21 1.43 -12.88
CA ALA A 253 -11.93 1.35 -13.58
C ALA A 253 -11.38 -0.08 -13.66
N GLN A 254 -11.56 -0.90 -12.61
CA GLN A 254 -11.19 -2.32 -12.67
C GLN A 254 -12.05 -3.10 -13.65
N VAL A 255 -13.37 -2.86 -13.68
CA VAL A 255 -14.28 -3.50 -14.65
C VAL A 255 -13.88 -3.15 -16.08
N GLU A 256 -13.69 -1.86 -16.37
CA GLU A 256 -13.29 -1.40 -17.71
C GLU A 256 -11.94 -1.99 -18.14
N SER A 257 -10.97 -2.04 -17.22
CA SER A 257 -9.64 -2.62 -17.49
C SER A 257 -9.71 -4.13 -17.72
N LEU A 258 -10.58 -4.84 -16.99
CA LEU A 258 -10.81 -6.26 -17.21
C LEU A 258 -11.43 -6.53 -18.58
N GLU A 259 -12.42 -5.75 -19.01
CA GLU A 259 -13.05 -5.92 -20.32
C GLU A 259 -12.05 -5.68 -21.47
N ARG A 260 -11.18 -4.68 -21.33
CA ARG A 260 -10.05 -4.51 -22.26
C ARG A 260 -9.10 -5.71 -22.24
N LEU A 261 -8.78 -6.24 -21.07
CA LEU A 261 -7.91 -7.41 -20.97
C LEU A 261 -8.53 -8.65 -21.61
N LYS A 262 -9.83 -8.90 -21.43
CA LYS A 262 -10.55 -10.03 -22.03
C LYS A 262 -10.41 -10.09 -23.55
N SER A 263 -10.38 -8.92 -24.22
CA SER A 263 -10.22 -8.84 -25.69
C SER A 263 -8.88 -9.36 -26.24
N VAL A 264 -7.86 -9.50 -25.39
CA VAL A 264 -6.52 -9.97 -25.77
C VAL A 264 -6.15 -11.31 -25.13
N MET A 265 -7.07 -11.93 -24.39
CA MET A 265 -6.88 -13.25 -23.79
C MET A 265 -7.53 -14.35 -24.64
N LEU A 266 -7.15 -15.60 -24.37
CA LEU A 266 -7.77 -16.77 -25.01
C LEU A 266 -9.22 -16.93 -24.53
N ASP A 267 -10.11 -17.33 -25.44
CA ASP A 267 -11.55 -17.50 -25.16
C ASP A 267 -11.81 -18.44 -23.97
N ASP A 268 -11.03 -19.53 -23.85
CA ASP A 268 -11.13 -20.46 -22.73
C ASP A 268 -10.82 -19.77 -21.39
N THR A 269 -9.75 -18.98 -21.32
CA THR A 269 -9.41 -18.21 -20.11
C THR A 269 -10.50 -17.17 -19.80
N VAL A 270 -11.08 -16.52 -20.80
CA VAL A 270 -12.18 -15.56 -20.61
C VAL A 270 -13.43 -16.25 -20.04
N SER A 271 -13.73 -17.46 -20.50
CA SER A 271 -14.81 -18.30 -19.97
C SER A 271 -14.56 -18.62 -18.48
N LYS A 272 -13.37 -19.11 -18.13
CA LYS A 272 -13.01 -19.41 -16.74
C LYS A 272 -13.02 -18.17 -15.84
N ILE A 273 -12.58 -17.01 -16.34
CA ILE A 273 -12.69 -15.72 -15.64
C ILE A 273 -14.16 -15.40 -15.36
N SER A 274 -15.04 -15.59 -16.35
CA SER A 274 -16.47 -15.30 -16.20
C SER A 274 -17.12 -16.19 -15.12
N THR A 275 -16.78 -17.48 -15.08
CA THR A 275 -17.17 -18.38 -13.98
C THR A 275 -16.61 -17.91 -12.64
N ALA A 276 -15.36 -17.44 -12.60
CA ALA A 276 -14.74 -16.92 -11.39
C ALA A 276 -15.38 -15.63 -10.83
N GLN A 277 -16.17 -14.92 -11.65
CA GLN A 277 -16.96 -13.75 -11.26
C GLN A 277 -18.30 -14.09 -10.59
N GLU A 278 -18.73 -15.36 -10.64
CA GLU A 278 -19.98 -15.79 -10.01
C GLU A 278 -19.95 -15.58 -8.48
N THR A 279 -21.15 -15.36 -7.92
CA THR A 279 -21.29 -15.09 -6.48
C THR A 279 -20.80 -16.27 -5.68
N GLY A 280 -19.77 -16.04 -4.85
CA GLY A 280 -19.20 -17.06 -3.98
C GLY A 280 -18.05 -17.87 -4.59
N ALA A 281 -17.81 -17.80 -5.92
CA ALA A 281 -16.77 -18.55 -6.62
C ALA A 281 -15.33 -18.24 -6.14
N SER A 282 -15.16 -17.08 -5.50
CA SER A 282 -13.86 -16.61 -4.99
C SER A 282 -13.74 -16.68 -3.46
N SER A 283 -14.71 -17.27 -2.76
CA SER A 283 -14.74 -17.29 -1.28
C SER A 283 -13.53 -17.99 -0.68
N TRP A 284 -13.05 -19.06 -1.32
CA TRP A 284 -11.86 -19.81 -0.91
C TRP A 284 -10.56 -18.98 -0.99
N LEU A 285 -10.51 -17.94 -1.83
CA LEU A 285 -9.40 -16.98 -1.90
C LEU A 285 -9.55 -15.83 -0.89
N THR A 286 -10.76 -15.52 -0.44
CA THR A 286 -11.00 -14.38 0.46
C THR A 286 -11.14 -14.77 1.92
N CYS A 287 -11.30 -16.07 2.20
CA CYS A 287 -11.40 -16.59 3.55
C CYS A 287 -10.01 -16.68 4.20
N LEU A 288 -9.95 -16.51 5.52
CA LEU A 288 -8.72 -16.76 6.26
C LEU A 288 -8.50 -18.28 6.37
N PRO A 289 -7.27 -18.78 6.13
CA PRO A 289 -6.95 -20.21 6.16
C PRO A 289 -6.86 -20.72 7.61
N ILE A 290 -8.00 -20.83 8.27
CA ILE A 290 -8.11 -21.32 9.66
C ILE A 290 -8.29 -22.84 9.64
N ARG A 291 -7.29 -23.57 10.15
CA ARG A 291 -7.25 -25.04 10.09
C ARG A 291 -8.38 -25.68 10.89
N GLU A 292 -8.71 -25.16 12.08
CA GLU A 292 -9.77 -25.71 12.93
C GLU A 292 -11.17 -25.56 12.31
N LYS A 293 -11.32 -24.68 11.30
CA LYS A 293 -12.56 -24.45 10.58
C LYS A 293 -12.60 -25.14 9.20
N GLY A 294 -11.54 -25.87 8.83
CA GLY A 294 -11.46 -26.53 7.53
C GLY A 294 -11.31 -25.58 6.34
N PHE A 295 -10.87 -24.32 6.58
CA PHE A 295 -10.67 -23.33 5.51
C PHE A 295 -9.24 -23.29 4.97
N SER A 296 -8.33 -24.04 5.60
CA SER A 296 -6.96 -24.17 5.13
C SER A 296 -6.90 -25.18 3.98
N LEU A 297 -6.37 -24.74 2.85
CA LEU A 297 -6.05 -25.62 1.72
C LEU A 297 -4.60 -26.06 1.85
N ASN A 298 -4.33 -27.33 1.58
CA ASN A 298 -2.97 -27.80 1.46
C ASN A 298 -2.30 -27.25 0.19
N LYS A 299 -0.99 -27.48 0.06
CA LYS A 299 -0.20 -26.95 -1.05
C LYS A 299 -0.74 -27.35 -2.42
N GLN A 300 -1.12 -28.61 -2.60
CA GLN A 300 -1.57 -29.13 -3.89
C GLN A 300 -2.98 -28.61 -4.20
N GLU A 301 -3.90 -28.68 -3.23
CA GLU A 301 -5.25 -28.15 -3.34
C GLU A 301 -5.27 -26.67 -3.75
N PHE A 302 -4.43 -25.84 -3.12
CA PHE A 302 -4.37 -24.42 -3.46
C PHE A 302 -3.87 -24.18 -4.87
N VAL A 303 -2.77 -24.84 -5.27
CA VAL A 303 -2.18 -24.66 -6.60
C VAL A 303 -3.14 -25.15 -7.69
N ASP A 304 -3.75 -26.30 -7.48
CA ASP A 304 -4.70 -26.87 -8.44
C ASP A 304 -5.96 -26.02 -8.52
N ALA A 305 -6.50 -25.53 -7.40
CA ALA A 305 -7.63 -24.60 -7.40
C ALA A 305 -7.33 -23.32 -8.18
N VAL A 306 -6.11 -22.76 -8.06
CA VAL A 306 -5.70 -21.60 -8.88
C VAL A 306 -5.59 -21.99 -10.36
N ALA A 307 -5.02 -23.16 -10.67
CA ALA A 307 -4.90 -23.62 -12.04
C ALA A 307 -6.28 -23.81 -12.70
N LEU A 308 -7.19 -24.51 -12.02
CA LEU A 308 -8.59 -24.70 -12.45
C LEU A 308 -9.31 -23.37 -12.67
N ARG A 309 -9.11 -22.40 -11.76
CA ARG A 309 -9.70 -21.06 -11.85
C ARG A 309 -9.35 -20.32 -13.14
N TYR A 310 -8.15 -20.55 -13.68
CA TYR A 310 -7.65 -19.84 -14.86
C TYR A 310 -7.54 -20.73 -16.12
N GLY A 311 -7.98 -22.00 -16.04
CA GLY A 311 -7.81 -22.97 -17.12
C GLY A 311 -6.34 -23.34 -17.38
N TRP A 312 -5.48 -23.21 -16.38
CA TRP A 312 -4.08 -23.59 -16.50
C TRP A 312 -3.91 -25.12 -16.33
N PRO A 313 -2.85 -25.69 -16.93
CA PRO A 313 -2.56 -27.11 -16.76
C PRO A 313 -2.32 -27.47 -15.29
N VAL A 314 -3.06 -28.46 -14.79
CA VAL A 314 -2.87 -29.03 -13.45
C VAL A 314 -1.73 -30.06 -13.50
N GLU A 315 -0.83 -30.02 -12.51
CA GLU A 315 0.29 -30.96 -12.43
C GLU A 315 -0.18 -32.35 -11.99
N GLY A 316 0.49 -33.39 -12.49
CA GLY A 316 0.23 -34.77 -12.08
C GLY A 316 -0.91 -35.45 -12.83
N LEU A 317 -1.69 -34.74 -13.65
CA LEU A 317 -2.69 -35.39 -14.50
C LEU A 317 -2.03 -36.33 -15.53
N PRO A 318 -2.45 -37.60 -15.63
CA PRO A 318 -1.98 -38.49 -16.68
C PRO A 318 -2.42 -37.93 -18.03
N LYS A 319 -1.63 -38.13 -19.09
CA LYS A 319 -1.92 -37.58 -20.44
C LYS A 319 -3.11 -38.28 -21.12
N THR A 320 -3.42 -39.50 -20.70
CA THR A 320 -4.45 -40.35 -21.26
C THR A 320 -5.31 -40.88 -20.13
N CYS A 321 -6.63 -40.83 -20.30
CA CYS A 321 -7.59 -41.30 -19.33
C CYS A 321 -7.72 -42.83 -19.45
N VAL A 322 -8.21 -43.49 -18.41
CA VAL A 322 -8.51 -44.93 -18.41
C VAL A 322 -9.57 -45.29 -19.46
N CYS A 323 -10.36 -44.32 -19.95
CA CYS A 323 -11.25 -44.53 -21.10
C CYS A 323 -10.54 -44.55 -22.47
N GLY A 324 -9.27 -44.14 -22.55
CA GLY A 324 -8.47 -44.09 -23.77
C GLY A 324 -8.33 -42.69 -24.40
N ASP A 325 -9.10 -41.70 -23.95
CA ASP A 325 -9.09 -40.35 -24.49
C ASP A 325 -7.98 -39.45 -23.90
N PRO A 326 -7.59 -38.36 -24.59
CA PRO A 326 -6.72 -37.33 -24.02
C PRO A 326 -7.31 -36.77 -22.73
N ASN A 327 -6.55 -36.85 -21.64
CA ASN A 327 -7.02 -36.47 -20.33
C ASN A 327 -6.64 -35.02 -20.03
N ASN A 328 -7.58 -34.12 -20.29
CA ASN A 328 -7.53 -32.74 -19.83
C ASN A 328 -8.42 -32.58 -18.58
N VAL A 329 -8.32 -31.43 -17.92
CA VAL A 329 -9.07 -31.14 -16.69
C VAL A 329 -10.57 -31.38 -16.86
N ASP A 330 -11.16 -30.86 -17.95
CA ASP A 330 -12.60 -30.96 -18.16
C ASP A 330 -13.02 -32.43 -18.38
N HIS A 331 -12.21 -33.22 -19.08
CA HIS A 331 -12.42 -34.65 -19.27
C HIS A 331 -12.29 -35.42 -17.95
N THR A 332 -11.29 -35.12 -17.12
CA THR A 332 -11.14 -35.76 -15.80
C THR A 332 -12.39 -35.57 -14.93
N MET A 333 -13.01 -34.38 -15.00
CA MET A 333 -14.19 -34.04 -14.20
C MET A 333 -15.53 -34.54 -14.78
N THR A 334 -15.55 -34.99 -16.04
CA THR A 334 -16.79 -35.41 -16.74
C THR A 334 -16.79 -36.88 -17.16
N CYS A 335 -15.63 -37.54 -17.20
CA CYS A 335 -15.52 -38.94 -17.59
C CYS A 335 -16.13 -39.85 -16.52
N GLU A 336 -17.01 -40.77 -16.93
CA GLU A 336 -17.61 -41.77 -16.04
C GLU A 336 -16.57 -42.71 -15.38
N LYS A 337 -15.37 -42.82 -15.97
CA LYS A 337 -14.22 -43.56 -15.42
C LYS A 337 -13.16 -42.65 -14.79
N GLY A 338 -13.44 -41.36 -14.67
CA GLY A 338 -12.51 -40.32 -14.22
C GLY A 338 -12.04 -40.46 -12.77
N ASP A 339 -12.88 -40.97 -11.88
CA ASP A 339 -12.54 -41.18 -10.46
C ASP A 339 -11.36 -42.15 -10.28
N SER A 340 -11.23 -43.14 -11.16
CA SER A 340 -10.10 -44.07 -11.22
C SER A 340 -8.80 -43.43 -11.73
N CYS A 341 -8.86 -42.28 -12.42
CA CYS A 341 -7.67 -41.55 -12.90
C CYS A 341 -7.10 -40.59 -11.84
N ALA A 342 -7.97 -40.05 -10.97
CA ALA A 342 -7.57 -39.15 -9.89
C ALA A 342 -6.99 -39.90 -8.68
N SER A 343 -7.42 -41.13 -8.44
CA SER A 343 -7.01 -41.96 -7.29
C SER A 343 -5.60 -42.55 -7.45
N ASP A 344 -5.14 -42.84 -8.67
CA ASP A 344 -3.78 -43.32 -8.93
C ASP A 344 -2.71 -42.21 -8.86
N THR A 345 -3.12 -40.93 -8.84
CA THR A 345 -2.21 -39.76 -8.73
C THR A 345 -2.16 -39.12 -7.34
N MET A 346 -3.03 -39.54 -6.41
CA MET A 346 -3.07 -39.07 -5.01
C MET A 346 -2.33 -39.97 -4.00
N ARG A 347 -1.42 -40.86 -4.47
CA ARG A 347 -0.51 -41.63 -3.61
C ARG A 347 0.88 -41.03 -3.51
#